data_AF-A0A7V3E5N7-F1
#
_entry.id   AF-A0A7V3E5N7-F1
#
_cell.length_a   1.000
_cell.length_b   1.000
_cell.length_c   1.000
_cell.angle_alpha   90.00
_cell.angle_beta   90.00
_cell.angle_gamma   90.00
#
_symmetry.space_group_name_H-M   'P 1'
#
loop_
_entity.id
_entity.type
_entity.pdbx_description
1 polymer ?
#
loop_
_entity_poly.entity_id
_entity_poly.type
_entity_poly.pdbx_seq_one_letter_code
_entity_poly.pdbx_strand_id
1 'polypeptide(L)'
;MNIALLFPGQGAQYVGMGKDFYENFNEVKFYYEQAEKILGYDIKKIIFESDQNILSQTEFTQPSVFLTSFVMFEMLKTKVPKIVEKIKYVAGHSLGEYTAVCASEALSFEQTLQVVSERAKIMASVSKSNPGGMIAVIGVQKDELINLCQEIKNEGYVVEPVNFNTPQQIVVAGEEKGLNKLQEILSLKRVKVIKLNVSGAFHSSLMNEAQKIFSGTLDKLNINNALIPIVMNY
;
A
#
# COMPACT_ATOMS: atom_id res chain seq x y z
N MET A 1 -12.04 17.51 20.38
CA MET A 1 -11.55 17.34 19.00
C MET A 1 -11.50 15.86 18.71
N ASN A 2 -12.19 15.43 17.66
CA ASN A 2 -12.13 14.04 17.18
C ASN A 2 -10.98 13.92 16.17
N ILE A 3 -10.31 12.78 16.16
CA ILE A 3 -9.16 12.51 15.28
C ILE A 3 -9.49 11.31 14.38
N ALA A 4 -9.15 11.41 13.10
CA ALA A 4 -9.05 10.27 12.20
C ALA A 4 -7.57 10.04 11.89
N LEU A 5 -7.09 8.82 12.05
CA LEU A 5 -5.70 8.45 11.78
C LEU A 5 -5.60 7.77 10.42
N LEU A 6 -4.69 8.26 9.58
CA LEU A 6 -4.48 7.77 8.22
C LEU A 6 -3.09 7.14 8.10
N PHE A 7 -3.03 5.92 7.59
CA PHE A 7 -1.79 5.20 7.35
C PHE A 7 -1.40 5.21 5.87
N PRO A 8 -0.14 5.56 5.53
CA PRO A 8 0.31 5.60 4.15
C PRO A 8 0.45 4.19 3.56
N GLY A 9 0.36 4.12 2.23
CA GLY A 9 0.62 2.90 1.48
C GLY A 9 2.03 2.83 0.90
N GLN A 10 2.23 1.88 -0.02
CA GLN A 10 3.42 1.78 -0.85
C GLN A 10 3.60 3.05 -1.68
N GLY A 11 4.84 3.53 -1.79
CA GLY A 11 5.24 4.81 -2.39
C GLY A 11 5.73 5.84 -1.37
N ALA A 12 5.40 5.68 -0.08
CA ALA A 12 5.85 6.57 0.99
C ALA A 12 7.22 6.19 1.60
N GLN A 13 7.76 5.02 1.24
CA GLN A 13 9.01 4.52 1.79
C GLN A 13 10.24 5.33 1.33
N TYR A 14 11.18 5.51 2.25
CA TYR A 14 12.50 6.05 1.97
C TYR A 14 13.52 5.36 2.87
N VAL A 15 14.76 5.24 2.39
CA VAL A 15 15.86 4.67 3.19
C VAL A 15 16.06 5.49 4.47
N GLY A 16 16.09 4.80 5.61
CA GLY A 16 16.22 5.40 6.93
C GLY A 16 14.89 5.75 7.62
N MET A 17 13.73 5.47 7.01
CA MET A 17 12.43 5.75 7.65
C MET A 17 12.28 5.04 9.00
N GLY A 18 11.87 5.77 10.04
CA GLY A 18 11.69 5.22 11.39
C GLY A 18 12.99 4.89 12.15
N LYS A 19 14.17 5.27 11.62
CA LYS A 19 15.46 5.03 12.28
C LYS A 19 15.60 5.80 13.60
N ASP A 20 15.11 7.03 13.63
CA ASP A 20 15.01 7.86 14.84
C ASP A 20 14.21 7.16 15.95
N PHE A 21 13.08 6.53 15.60
CA PHE A 21 12.31 5.74 16.56
C PHE A 21 13.09 4.50 17.04
N TYR A 22 13.75 3.78 16.13
CA TYR A 22 14.54 2.59 16.47
C TYR A 22 15.72 2.91 17.39
N GLU A 23 16.42 4.02 17.17
CA GLU A 23 17.58 4.42 17.96
C GLU A 23 17.20 4.89 19.37
N ASN A 24 16.04 5.56 19.50
CA ASN A 24 15.65 6.24 20.75
C ASN A 24 14.69 5.45 21.65
N PHE A 25 14.02 4.40 21.16
CA PHE A 25 13.03 3.65 21.95
C PHE A 25 13.31 2.15 21.95
N ASN A 26 13.55 1.57 23.12
CA ASN A 26 13.84 0.13 23.25
C ASN A 26 12.62 -0.74 22.90
N GLU A 27 11.42 -0.23 23.15
CA GLU A 27 10.16 -0.87 22.78
C GLU A 27 10.05 -1.04 21.25
N VAL A 28 10.63 -0.12 20.47
CA VAL A 28 10.66 -0.21 19.01
C VAL A 28 11.62 -1.31 18.55
N LYS A 29 12.78 -1.44 19.20
CA LYS A 29 13.77 -2.49 18.86
C LYS A 29 13.17 -3.89 18.94
N PHE A 30 12.33 -4.14 19.96
CA PHE A 30 11.60 -5.40 20.10
C PHE A 30 10.77 -5.75 18.86
N TYR A 31 10.02 -4.78 18.30
CA TYR A 31 9.22 -5.02 17.09
C TYR A 31 10.07 -5.31 15.84
N TYR A 32 11.25 -4.70 15.72
CA TYR A 32 12.19 -5.04 14.64
C TYR A 32 12.75 -6.47 14.81
N GLU A 33 13.11 -6.87 16.02
CA GLU A 33 13.56 -8.25 16.29
C GLU A 33 12.46 -9.29 16.03
N GLN A 34 11.22 -8.98 16.42
CA GLN A 34 10.05 -9.82 16.09
C GLN A 34 9.86 -9.90 14.57
N ALA A 35 9.95 -8.76 13.88
CA ALA A 35 9.80 -8.70 12.43
C ALA A 35 10.84 -9.56 11.71
N GLU A 36 12.11 -9.52 12.13
CA GLU A 36 13.16 -10.35 11.55
C GLU A 36 12.88 -11.85 11.69
N LYS A 37 12.39 -12.28 12.86
CA LYS A 37 12.00 -13.68 13.09
C LYS A 37 10.85 -14.11 12.19
N ILE A 38 9.85 -13.24 12.01
CA ILE A 38 8.68 -13.52 11.18
C ILE A 38 9.03 -13.54 9.69
N LEU A 39 9.84 -12.58 9.25
CA LEU A 39 10.17 -12.39 7.83
C LEU A 39 11.28 -13.33 7.35
N GLY A 40 12.15 -13.78 8.26
CA GLY A 40 13.29 -14.63 7.94
C GLY A 40 14.49 -13.89 7.32
N TYR A 41 14.49 -12.55 7.39
CA TYR A 41 15.58 -11.70 6.91
C TYR A 41 15.72 -10.43 7.76
N ASP A 42 16.87 -9.78 7.67
CA ASP A 42 17.21 -8.55 8.39
C ASP A 42 16.48 -7.34 7.77
N ILE A 43 15.29 -7.05 8.28
CA ILE A 43 14.47 -5.92 7.82
C ILE A 43 15.13 -4.57 8.18
N LYS A 44 15.99 -4.50 9.21
CA LYS A 44 16.72 -3.27 9.56
C LYS A 44 17.67 -2.88 8.45
N LYS A 45 18.44 -3.83 7.91
CA LYS A 45 19.33 -3.58 6.76
C LYS A 45 18.55 -3.11 5.54
N ILE A 46 17.39 -3.70 5.27
CA ILE A 46 16.50 -3.27 4.18
C ILE A 46 16.06 -1.81 4.38
N ILE A 47 15.57 -1.45 5.57
CA ILE A 47 15.01 -0.12 5.81
C ILE A 47 16.13 0.94 5.94
N PHE A 48 17.22 0.66 6.64
CA PHE A 48 18.19 1.68 7.07
C PHE A 48 19.47 1.76 6.22
N GLU A 49 19.85 0.67 5.55
CA GLU A 49 21.18 0.54 4.95
C GLU A 49 21.15 0.16 3.46
N SER A 50 20.03 -0.37 2.96
CA SER A 50 19.90 -0.72 1.55
C SER A 50 19.76 0.52 0.66
N ASP A 51 19.87 0.33 -0.65
CA ASP A 51 19.55 1.39 -1.59
C ASP A 51 18.03 1.49 -1.83
N GLN A 52 17.61 2.62 -2.41
CA GLN A 52 16.20 2.87 -2.70
C GLN A 52 15.61 1.85 -3.68
N ASN A 53 16.41 1.22 -4.55
CA ASN A 53 15.91 0.24 -5.51
C ASN A 53 15.51 -1.05 -4.82
N ILE A 54 16.32 -1.53 -3.86
CA ILE A 54 16.00 -2.70 -3.02
C ILE A 54 14.75 -2.41 -2.19
N LEU A 55 14.73 -1.29 -1.46
CA LEU A 55 13.58 -0.92 -0.62
C LEU A 55 12.29 -0.74 -1.43
N SER A 56 12.38 -0.39 -2.71
CA SER A 56 11.23 -0.21 -3.62
C SER A 56 10.73 -1.50 -4.27
N GLN A 57 11.39 -2.64 -4.04
CA GLN A 57 10.84 -3.93 -4.45
C GLN A 57 9.65 -4.26 -3.54
N THR A 58 8.50 -4.57 -4.15
CA THR A 58 7.22 -4.74 -3.44
C THR A 58 7.30 -5.70 -2.24
N GLU A 59 8.04 -6.82 -2.39
CA GLU A 59 8.30 -7.80 -1.32
C GLU A 59 8.97 -7.23 -0.07
N PHE A 60 9.78 -6.16 -0.23
CA PHE A 60 10.44 -5.46 0.87
C PHE A 60 9.69 -4.20 1.27
N THR A 61 9.12 -3.47 0.32
CA THR A 61 8.41 -2.21 0.57
C THR A 61 7.23 -2.42 1.53
N GLN A 62 6.39 -3.43 1.29
CA GLN A 62 5.16 -3.57 2.05
C GLN A 62 5.40 -3.90 3.53
N PRO A 63 6.22 -4.90 3.89
CA PRO A 63 6.58 -5.15 5.28
C PRO A 63 7.26 -3.94 5.94
N SER A 64 8.10 -3.23 5.19
CA SER A 64 8.83 -2.06 5.70
C SER A 64 7.89 -0.92 6.07
N VAL A 65 6.98 -0.52 5.16
CA VAL A 65 6.01 0.56 5.40
C VAL A 65 5.05 0.20 6.53
N PHE A 66 4.59 -1.07 6.59
CA PHE A 66 3.78 -1.56 7.69
C PHE A 66 4.51 -1.44 9.03
N LEU A 67 5.73 -1.97 9.12
CA LEU A 67 6.52 -1.98 10.36
C LEU A 67 6.77 -0.55 10.85
N THR A 68 7.22 0.35 9.97
CA THR A 68 7.47 1.76 10.31
C THR A 68 6.20 2.44 10.81
N SER A 69 5.08 2.28 10.10
CA SER A 69 3.81 2.90 10.49
C SER A 69 3.28 2.34 11.82
N PHE A 70 3.44 1.04 12.03
CA PHE A 70 3.02 0.36 13.25
C PHE A 70 3.84 0.84 14.46
N VAL A 71 5.18 0.86 14.38
CA VAL A 71 5.99 1.30 15.52
C VAL A 71 5.76 2.77 15.87
N MET A 72 5.50 3.63 14.88
CA MET A 72 5.10 5.01 15.11
C MET A 72 3.75 5.11 15.83
N PHE A 73 2.79 4.27 15.46
CA PHE A 73 1.49 4.21 16.15
C PHE A 73 1.63 3.69 17.59
N GLU A 74 2.44 2.66 17.82
CA GLU A 74 2.74 2.16 19.17
C GLU A 74 3.41 3.23 20.04
N MET A 75 4.28 4.06 19.45
CA MET A 75 4.87 5.20 20.15
C MET A 75 3.86 6.31 20.43
N LEU A 76 2.91 6.55 19.52
CA LEU A 76 1.79 7.46 19.81
C LEU A 76 0.94 6.94 20.98
N LYS A 77 0.64 5.63 21.02
CA LYS A 77 -0.15 4.97 22.07
C LYS A 77 0.53 5.06 23.43
N THR A 78 1.83 4.80 23.49
CA THR A 78 2.58 4.76 24.76
C THR A 78 3.01 6.15 25.25
N LYS A 79 3.45 7.04 24.36
CA LYS A 79 4.00 8.35 24.76
C LYS A 79 2.95 9.45 24.82
N VAL A 80 1.85 9.34 24.06
CA VAL A 80 0.80 10.38 24.02
C VAL A 80 -0.62 9.78 24.07
N PRO A 81 -0.96 9.00 25.12
CA PRO A 81 -2.22 8.25 25.19
C PRO A 81 -3.48 9.12 25.05
N LYS A 82 -3.43 10.37 25.51
CA LYS A 82 -4.54 11.35 25.38
C LYS A 82 -4.92 11.67 23.92
N ILE A 83 -4.01 11.46 22.96
CA ILE A 83 -4.32 11.59 21.53
C ILE A 83 -5.06 10.34 21.06
N VAL A 84 -4.62 9.16 21.48
CA VAL A 84 -5.23 7.88 21.10
C VAL A 84 -6.69 7.78 21.55
N GLU A 85 -7.01 8.25 22.76
CA GLU A 85 -8.40 8.33 23.25
C GLU A 85 -9.34 9.19 22.37
N LYS A 86 -8.77 10.09 21.56
CA LYS A 86 -9.51 10.96 20.64
C LYS A 86 -9.65 10.39 19.24
N ILE A 87 -8.98 9.27 18.93
CA ILE A 87 -9.11 8.60 17.63
C ILE A 87 -10.50 7.99 17.54
N LYS A 88 -11.26 8.38 16.52
CA LYS A 88 -12.61 7.87 16.24
C LYS A 88 -12.66 6.97 15.04
N TYR A 89 -11.70 7.12 14.13
CA TYR A 89 -11.61 6.34 12.90
C TYR A 89 -10.14 6.10 12.55
N VAL A 90 -9.87 4.94 11.96
CA VAL A 90 -8.62 4.64 11.27
C VAL A 90 -8.91 4.34 9.81
N ALA A 91 -7.99 4.69 8.93
CA ALA A 91 -8.03 4.28 7.54
C ALA A 91 -6.60 4.16 7.03
N GLY A 92 -6.42 3.50 5.89
CA GLY A 92 -5.12 3.52 5.24
C GLY A 92 -5.22 3.32 3.75
N HIS A 93 -4.28 3.92 3.03
CA HIS A 93 -4.26 3.89 1.58
C HIS A 93 -3.66 2.57 1.09
N SER A 94 -4.47 1.72 0.46
CA SER A 94 -4.03 0.41 -0.04
C SER A 94 -3.33 -0.43 1.03
N LEU A 95 -1.99 -0.50 1.03
CA LEU A 95 -1.22 -1.21 2.05
C LEU A 95 -1.49 -0.69 3.46
N GLY A 96 -1.70 0.63 3.60
CA GLY A 96 -1.95 1.24 4.90
C GLY A 96 -3.21 0.70 5.59
N GLU A 97 -4.15 0.10 4.84
CA GLU A 97 -5.34 -0.54 5.43
C GLU A 97 -4.95 -1.66 6.39
N TYR A 98 -3.91 -2.43 6.10
CA TYR A 98 -3.41 -3.47 7.01
C TYR A 98 -2.87 -2.87 8.31
N THR A 99 -2.18 -1.72 8.23
CA THR A 99 -1.80 -0.97 9.42
C THR A 99 -3.02 -0.46 10.18
N ALA A 100 -4.06 0.02 9.50
CA ALA A 100 -5.31 0.45 10.13
C ALA A 100 -6.02 -0.72 10.84
N VAL A 101 -6.10 -1.89 10.20
CA VAL A 101 -6.64 -3.13 10.77
C VAL A 101 -5.85 -3.51 12.02
N CYS A 102 -4.53 -3.51 11.97
CA CYS A 102 -3.68 -3.79 13.14
C CYS A 102 -3.86 -2.76 14.26
N ALA A 103 -3.91 -1.47 13.92
CA ALA A 103 -4.12 -0.38 14.87
C ALA A 103 -5.49 -0.43 15.56
N SER A 104 -6.47 -1.07 14.92
CA SER A 104 -7.81 -1.31 15.49
C SER A 104 -7.89 -2.57 16.38
N GLU A 105 -6.78 -3.29 16.54
CA GLU A 105 -6.68 -4.57 17.27
C GLU A 105 -7.51 -5.73 16.66
N ALA A 106 -7.99 -5.56 15.41
CA ALA A 106 -8.65 -6.63 14.66
C ALA A 106 -7.69 -7.77 14.26
N LEU A 107 -6.40 -7.45 14.09
CA LEU A 107 -5.32 -8.41 13.91
C LEU A 107 -4.14 -8.05 14.82
N SER A 108 -3.38 -9.05 15.27
CA SER A 108 -2.12 -8.80 15.99
C SER A 108 -1.03 -8.26 15.05
N PHE A 109 0.03 -7.71 15.63
CA PHE A 109 1.22 -7.31 14.88
C PHE A 109 1.78 -8.47 14.05
N GLU A 110 1.93 -9.64 14.66
CA GLU A 110 2.52 -10.82 14.05
C GLU A 110 1.66 -11.33 12.89
N GLN A 111 0.35 -11.47 13.10
CA GLN A 111 -0.58 -11.89 12.05
C GLN A 111 -0.56 -10.88 10.89
N THR A 112 -0.60 -9.59 11.20
CA THR A 112 -0.62 -8.55 10.16
C THR A 112 0.67 -8.53 9.36
N LEU A 113 1.83 -8.64 10.01
CA LEU A 113 3.12 -8.67 9.32
C LEU A 113 3.25 -9.91 8.41
N GLN A 114 2.81 -11.08 8.87
CA GLN A 114 2.77 -12.30 8.07
C GLN A 114 1.91 -12.10 6.82
N VAL A 115 0.70 -11.57 6.99
CA VAL A 115 -0.25 -11.32 5.89
C VAL A 115 0.29 -10.29 4.91
N VAL A 116 0.87 -9.19 5.40
CA VAL A 116 1.50 -8.16 4.56
C VAL A 116 2.68 -8.74 3.78
N SER A 117 3.53 -9.56 4.41
CA SER A 117 4.64 -10.23 3.73
C SER A 117 4.16 -11.18 2.63
N GLU A 118 3.15 -12.00 2.93
CA GLU A 118 2.56 -12.93 1.98
C GLU A 118 1.94 -12.17 0.79
N ARG A 119 1.15 -11.12 1.07
CA ARG A 119 0.57 -10.21 0.07
C ARG A 119 1.65 -9.66 -0.86
N ALA A 120 2.73 -9.16 -0.28
CA ALA A 120 3.84 -8.55 -1.01
C ALA A 120 4.49 -9.53 -1.98
N LYS A 121 4.77 -10.76 -1.52
CA LYS A 121 5.35 -11.84 -2.34
C LYS A 121 4.41 -12.26 -3.47
N ILE A 122 3.12 -12.44 -3.18
CA ILE A 122 2.11 -12.82 -4.17
C ILE A 122 2.00 -11.74 -5.25
N MET A 123 1.87 -10.47 -4.86
CA MET A 123 1.78 -9.36 -5.80
C MET A 123 3.05 -9.22 -6.65
N ALA A 124 4.23 -9.35 -6.06
CA ALA A 124 5.50 -9.33 -6.78
C ALA A 124 5.60 -10.47 -7.80
N SER A 125 5.19 -11.69 -7.41
CA SER A 125 5.17 -12.87 -8.28
C SER A 125 4.21 -12.70 -9.46
N VAL A 126 2.96 -12.30 -9.18
CA VAL A 126 1.93 -12.10 -10.22
C VAL A 126 2.34 -10.97 -11.16
N SER A 127 2.99 -9.92 -10.66
CA SER A 127 3.48 -8.83 -11.52
C SER A 127 4.58 -9.28 -12.49
N LYS A 128 5.36 -10.33 -12.15
CA LYS A 128 6.35 -10.92 -13.07
C LYS A 128 5.65 -11.73 -14.17
N SER A 129 4.58 -12.45 -13.85
CA SER A 129 3.81 -13.24 -14.82
C SER A 129 2.90 -12.39 -15.69
N ASN A 130 2.31 -11.33 -15.12
CA ASN A 130 1.38 -10.41 -15.76
C ASN A 130 1.95 -8.99 -15.71
N PRO A 131 2.92 -8.66 -16.59
CA PRO A 131 3.59 -7.37 -16.56
C PRO A 131 2.61 -6.22 -16.84
N GLY A 132 2.80 -5.12 -16.12
CA GLY A 132 1.98 -3.93 -16.25
C GLY A 132 2.55 -2.80 -15.40
N GLY A 133 1.87 -1.67 -15.39
CA GLY A 133 2.30 -0.49 -14.65
C GLY A 133 1.15 0.35 -14.15
N MET A 134 1.50 1.52 -13.63
CA MET A 134 0.54 2.51 -13.15
C MET A 134 0.98 3.91 -13.55
N ILE A 135 0.02 4.77 -13.86
CA ILE A 135 0.22 6.20 -14.12
C ILE A 135 -0.72 7.03 -13.24
N ALA A 136 -0.23 8.13 -12.68
CA ALA A 136 -1.08 9.14 -12.06
C ALA A 136 -1.50 10.17 -13.11
N VAL A 137 -2.80 10.37 -13.25
CA VAL A 137 -3.43 11.35 -14.12
C VAL A 137 -3.94 12.51 -13.26
N ILE A 138 -3.52 13.72 -13.60
CA ILE A 138 -3.80 14.93 -12.82
C ILE A 138 -4.60 15.93 -13.66
N GLY A 139 -5.73 16.40 -13.11
CA GLY A 139 -6.54 17.46 -13.71
C GLY A 139 -7.63 16.96 -14.69
N VAL A 140 -7.93 15.67 -14.69
CA VAL A 140 -9.03 15.08 -15.48
C VAL A 140 -10.17 14.68 -14.55
N GLN A 141 -11.41 14.96 -14.96
CA GLN A 141 -12.59 14.56 -14.21
C GLN A 141 -12.76 13.04 -14.21
N LYS A 142 -13.29 12.50 -13.11
CA LYS A 142 -13.46 11.06 -12.89
C LYS A 142 -14.16 10.37 -14.07
N ASP A 143 -15.33 10.87 -14.46
CA ASP A 143 -16.17 10.19 -15.46
C ASP A 143 -15.53 10.26 -16.86
N GLU A 144 -14.85 11.35 -17.19
CA GLU A 144 -14.08 11.46 -18.44
C GLU A 144 -12.97 10.40 -18.50
N LEU A 145 -12.19 10.26 -17.42
CA LEU A 145 -11.09 9.29 -17.39
C LEU A 145 -11.59 7.84 -17.43
N ILE A 146 -12.71 7.55 -16.77
CA ILE A 146 -13.37 6.24 -16.83
C ILE A 146 -13.78 5.91 -18.26
N ASN A 147 -14.43 6.84 -18.96
CA ASN A 147 -14.87 6.63 -20.35
C ASN A 147 -13.68 6.39 -21.28
N LEU A 148 -12.60 7.17 -21.16
CA LEU A 148 -11.38 6.96 -21.95
C LEU A 148 -10.77 5.57 -21.71
N CYS A 149 -10.72 5.12 -20.45
CA CYS A 149 -10.22 3.77 -20.15
C CYS A 149 -11.14 2.69 -20.73
N GLN A 150 -12.46 2.89 -20.71
CA GLN A 150 -13.43 1.97 -21.32
C GLN A 150 -13.29 1.89 -22.85
N GLU A 151 -13.09 3.03 -23.53
CA GLU A 151 -12.83 3.07 -24.98
C GLU A 151 -11.59 2.25 -25.33
N ILE A 152 -10.49 2.47 -24.63
CA ILE A 152 -9.24 1.71 -24.82
C ILE A 152 -9.43 0.22 -24.48
N LYS A 153 -10.25 -0.09 -23.46
CA LYS A 153 -10.60 -1.47 -23.10
C LYS A 153 -11.39 -2.19 -24.19
N ASN A 154 -12.29 -1.49 -24.87
CA ASN A 154 -13.05 -2.06 -26.00
C ASN A 154 -12.17 -2.40 -27.20
N GLU A 155 -10.98 -1.80 -27.29
CA GLU A 155 -9.96 -2.16 -28.28
C GLU A 155 -9.12 -3.39 -27.89
N GLY A 156 -9.41 -4.00 -26.74
CA GLY A 156 -8.74 -5.22 -26.28
C GLY A 156 -7.58 -4.99 -25.31
N TYR A 157 -7.38 -3.75 -24.83
CA TYR A 157 -6.33 -3.47 -23.86
C TYR A 157 -6.82 -3.50 -22.40
N VAL A 158 -5.96 -3.86 -21.45
CA VAL A 158 -6.25 -3.72 -20.01
C VAL A 158 -5.75 -2.37 -19.51
N VAL A 159 -6.67 -1.46 -19.24
CA VAL A 159 -6.40 -0.15 -18.62
C VAL A 159 -7.60 0.27 -17.75
N GLU A 160 -7.35 0.50 -16.46
CA GLU A 160 -8.40 0.61 -15.45
C GLU A 160 -8.06 1.72 -14.46
N PRO A 161 -8.97 2.67 -14.18
CA PRO A 161 -8.83 3.58 -13.06
C PRO A 161 -8.91 2.79 -11.75
N VAL A 162 -7.88 2.89 -10.91
CA VAL A 162 -7.71 2.02 -9.73
C VAL A 162 -7.58 2.76 -8.41
N ASN A 163 -7.21 4.05 -8.43
CA ASN A 163 -7.22 4.85 -7.22
C ASN A 163 -7.83 6.22 -7.50
N PHE A 164 -8.89 6.58 -6.77
CA PHE A 164 -9.50 7.89 -6.81
C PHE A 164 -9.03 8.69 -5.59
N ASN A 165 -7.77 9.18 -5.64
CA ASN A 165 -7.10 9.77 -4.47
C ASN A 165 -7.67 11.13 -4.09
N THR A 166 -7.97 11.96 -5.08
CA THR A 166 -8.63 13.26 -4.93
C THR A 166 -9.55 13.49 -6.13
N PRO A 167 -10.44 14.49 -6.12
CA PRO A 167 -11.27 14.82 -7.28
C PRO A 167 -10.49 15.09 -8.57
N GLN A 168 -9.20 15.41 -8.48
CA GLN A 168 -8.35 15.74 -9.63
C GLN A 168 -7.15 14.79 -9.80
N GLN A 169 -6.94 13.82 -8.92
CA GLN A 169 -5.82 12.88 -8.99
C GLN A 169 -6.34 11.45 -8.98
N ILE A 170 -6.22 10.80 -10.13
CA ILE A 170 -6.64 9.42 -10.32
C ILE A 170 -5.45 8.61 -10.81
N VAL A 171 -5.25 7.43 -10.24
CA VAL A 171 -4.26 6.48 -10.73
C VAL A 171 -4.94 5.48 -11.64
N VAL A 172 -4.32 5.23 -12.79
CA VAL A 172 -4.73 4.22 -13.76
C VAL A 172 -3.67 3.14 -13.80
N ALA A 173 -4.10 1.89 -13.77
CA ALA A 173 -3.24 0.71 -13.86
C ALA A 173 -3.62 -0.10 -15.10
N GLY A 174 -2.65 -0.80 -15.67
CA GLY A 174 -2.90 -1.59 -16.86
C GLY A 174 -1.64 -2.15 -17.48
N GLU A 175 -1.80 -2.77 -18.63
CA GLU A 175 -0.67 -3.18 -19.46
C GLU A 175 0.02 -1.96 -20.08
N GLU A 176 1.29 -2.09 -20.41
CA GLU A 176 2.09 -0.97 -20.93
C GLU A 176 1.51 -0.38 -22.23
N LYS A 177 0.98 -1.23 -23.12
CA LYS A 177 0.36 -0.76 -24.37
C LYS A 177 -0.89 0.09 -24.13
N GLY A 178 -1.78 -0.34 -23.23
CA GLY A 178 -2.98 0.40 -22.87
C GLY A 178 -2.66 1.72 -22.18
N LEU A 179 -1.67 1.72 -21.28
CA LEU A 179 -1.20 2.93 -20.60
C LEU A 179 -0.54 3.93 -21.56
N ASN A 180 0.28 3.47 -22.51
CA ASN A 180 0.90 4.33 -23.51
C ASN A 180 -0.15 5.00 -24.39
N LYS A 181 -1.15 4.22 -24.84
CA LYS A 181 -2.27 4.76 -25.62
C LYS A 181 -3.07 5.82 -24.85
N LEU A 182 -3.37 5.56 -23.57
CA LEU A 182 -4.03 6.54 -22.72
C LEU A 182 -3.18 7.81 -22.57
N GLN A 183 -1.87 7.65 -22.35
CA GLN A 183 -0.94 8.76 -22.23
C GLN A 183 -0.86 9.61 -23.51
N GLU A 184 -0.90 9.00 -24.69
CA GLU A 184 -0.95 9.72 -25.98
C GLU A 184 -2.19 10.60 -26.09
N ILE A 185 -3.38 10.04 -25.80
CA ILE A 185 -4.66 10.76 -25.82
C ILE A 185 -4.63 11.93 -24.82
N LEU A 186 -4.17 11.69 -23.60
CA LEU A 186 -4.08 12.70 -22.55
C LEU A 186 -3.05 13.79 -22.87
N SER A 187 -1.96 13.44 -23.55
CA SER A 187 -0.93 14.40 -23.98
C SER A 187 -1.47 15.40 -25.01
N LEU A 188 -2.32 14.94 -25.94
CA LEU A 188 -3.02 15.83 -26.89
C LEU A 188 -3.92 16.84 -26.17
N LYS A 189 -4.48 16.47 -25.02
CA LYS A 189 -5.29 17.33 -24.13
C LYS A 189 -4.46 18.15 -23.13
N ARG A 190 -3.12 18.08 -23.20
CA ARG A 190 -2.18 18.74 -22.25
C ARG A 190 -2.42 18.36 -20.79
N VAL A 191 -2.96 17.16 -20.56
CA VAL A 191 -3.16 16.61 -19.22
C VAL A 191 -1.82 16.15 -18.65
N LYS A 192 -1.60 16.40 -17.37
CA LYS A 192 -0.39 15.96 -16.68
C LYS A 192 -0.51 14.47 -16.32
N VAL A 193 0.45 13.68 -16.79
CA VAL A 193 0.56 12.24 -16.51
C VAL A 193 1.94 11.96 -15.91
N ILE A 194 1.98 11.15 -14.84
CA ILE A 194 3.22 10.74 -14.16
C ILE A 194 3.27 9.22 -14.10
N LYS A 195 4.31 8.60 -14.65
CA LYS A 195 4.57 7.16 -14.48
C LYS A 195 4.98 6.88 -13.04
N LEU A 196 4.32 5.92 -12.40
CA LEU A 196 4.62 5.54 -11.02
C LEU A 196 5.72 4.49 -10.98
N ASN A 197 6.63 4.62 -10.01
CA ASN A 197 7.70 3.66 -9.77
C ASN A 197 7.19 2.49 -8.93
N VAL A 198 6.45 1.58 -9.58
CA VAL A 198 5.87 0.39 -8.97
C VAL A 198 6.14 -0.83 -9.85
N SER A 199 6.17 -2.01 -9.24
CA SER A 199 6.53 -3.25 -9.93
C SER A 199 5.39 -3.90 -10.72
N GLY A 200 4.18 -3.36 -10.68
CA GLY A 200 3.02 -3.97 -11.35
C GLY A 200 1.79 -3.07 -11.40
N ALA A 201 0.76 -3.56 -12.11
CA ALA A 201 -0.53 -2.89 -12.29
C ALA A 201 -1.48 -3.18 -11.12
N PHE A 202 -1.16 -2.64 -9.94
CA PHE A 202 -1.92 -2.93 -8.73
C PHE A 202 -3.38 -2.48 -8.81
N HIS A 203 -4.25 -3.19 -8.08
CA HIS A 203 -5.71 -2.94 -8.01
C HIS A 203 -6.47 -3.09 -9.33
N SER A 204 -5.81 -3.52 -10.40
CA SER A 204 -6.44 -3.84 -11.69
C SER A 204 -6.78 -5.32 -11.82
N SER A 205 -7.52 -5.66 -12.87
CA SER A 205 -7.80 -7.05 -13.25
C SER A 205 -6.55 -7.89 -13.55
N LEU A 206 -5.39 -7.29 -13.82
CA LEU A 206 -4.10 -8.00 -13.90
C LEU A 206 -3.66 -8.62 -12.57
N MET A 207 -4.26 -8.21 -11.44
CA MET A 207 -4.04 -8.76 -10.11
C MET A 207 -5.10 -9.79 -9.70
N ASN A 208 -6.00 -10.22 -10.58
CA ASN A 208 -7.05 -11.21 -10.26
C ASN A 208 -6.46 -12.54 -9.75
N GLU A 209 -5.33 -12.98 -10.31
CA GLU A 209 -4.62 -14.16 -9.81
C GLU A 209 -4.09 -13.95 -8.39
N ALA A 210 -3.52 -12.78 -8.11
CA ALA A 210 -3.05 -12.43 -6.78
C ALA A 210 -4.20 -12.43 -5.77
N GLN A 211 -5.36 -11.90 -6.15
CA GLN A 211 -6.58 -11.90 -5.33
C GLN A 211 -7.03 -13.32 -4.98
N LYS A 212 -7.06 -14.23 -5.97
CA LYS A 212 -7.44 -15.64 -5.74
C LYS A 212 -6.50 -16.34 -4.76
N ILE A 213 -5.18 -16.19 -4.96
CA ILE A 213 -4.18 -16.82 -4.08
C ILE A 213 -4.28 -16.23 -2.67
N PHE A 214 -4.38 -14.91 -2.57
CA PHE A 214 -4.36 -14.21 -1.30
C PHE A 214 -5.63 -14.42 -0.47
N SER A 215 -6.79 -14.66 -1.10
CA SER A 215 -8.02 -15.04 -0.39
C SER A 215 -7.78 -16.25 0.53
N GLY A 216 -7.10 -17.28 0.03
CA GLY A 216 -6.78 -18.48 0.83
C GLY A 216 -5.80 -18.22 1.99
N THR A 217 -5.05 -17.11 1.96
CA THR A 217 -4.25 -16.64 3.10
C THR A 217 -5.15 -15.98 4.15
N LEU A 218 -6.09 -15.14 3.72
CA LEU A 218 -7.01 -14.44 4.62
C LEU A 218 -7.98 -15.39 5.33
N ASP A 219 -8.45 -16.45 4.64
CA ASP A 219 -9.38 -17.46 5.19
C ASP A 219 -8.81 -18.21 6.41
N LYS A 220 -7.49 -18.15 6.61
CA LYS A 220 -6.80 -18.80 7.75
C LYS A 220 -6.66 -17.88 8.96
N LEU A 221 -7.04 -16.62 8.84
CA LEU A 221 -6.88 -15.63 9.90
C LEU A 221 -8.07 -15.64 10.85
N ASN A 222 -7.77 -15.54 12.13
CA ASN A 222 -8.75 -15.14 13.12
C ASN A 222 -8.75 -13.62 13.19
N ILE A 223 -9.75 -13.00 12.56
CA ILE A 223 -9.95 -11.55 12.55
C ILE A 223 -10.95 -11.19 13.66
N ASN A 224 -10.53 -10.36 14.60
CA ASN A 224 -11.39 -9.88 15.69
C ASN A 224 -12.23 -8.69 15.23
N ASN A 225 -13.29 -8.39 16.00
CA ASN A 225 -13.99 -7.12 15.85
C ASN A 225 -13.04 -5.95 16.13
N ALA A 226 -12.99 -4.99 15.21
CA ALA A 226 -12.19 -3.78 15.36
C ALA A 226 -12.66 -2.94 16.55
N LEU A 227 -11.74 -2.55 17.43
CA LEU A 227 -12.02 -1.66 18.56
C LEU A 227 -12.14 -0.19 18.13
N ILE A 228 -11.53 0.16 17.00
CA ILE A 228 -11.63 1.47 16.37
C ILE A 228 -12.24 1.26 14.98
N PRO A 229 -13.35 1.95 14.64
CA PRO A 229 -13.96 1.85 13.32
C PRO A 229 -12.95 2.11 12.19
N ILE A 230 -12.94 1.22 11.19
CA ILE A 230 -12.06 1.29 10.02
C ILE A 230 -12.85 1.81 8.83
N VAL A 231 -12.31 2.79 8.11
CA VAL A 231 -12.81 3.18 6.79
C VAL A 231 -12.04 2.35 5.74
N MET A 232 -12.75 1.42 5.10
CA MET A 232 -12.19 0.48 4.13
C MET A 232 -12.03 1.13 2.74
N ASN A 233 -11.12 0.60 1.93
CA ASN A 233 -10.89 1.08 0.55
C ASN A 233 -11.96 0.59 -0.47
N TYR A 234 -12.76 -0.43 -0.12
CA TYR A 234 -13.74 -1.07 -1.02
C TYR A 234 -15.07 -0.31 -1.09
#